data_AF-A0A4Q9LMP2-F1
#
_entry.id   AF-A0A4Q9LMP2-F1
#
_cell.length_a   1.000
_cell.length_b   1.000
_cell.length_c   1.000
_cell.angle_alpha   90.00
_cell.angle_beta   90.00
_cell.angle_gamma   90.00
#
_symmetry.space_group_name_H-M   'P 1'
#
loop_
_entity.id
_entity.type
_entity.pdbx_description
1 polymer ?
#
loop_
_entity_poly.entity_id
_entity_poly.type
_entity_poly.pdbx_seq_one_letter_code
_entity_poly.pdbx_strand_id
1 'polypeptide(L)'
;MIHPFFPKKETSYDFKRFECLYNYDRKHTLIVNDYFNFFFSEKVDLNRKTKNLFIILLNTLDIKYLHMSFVNRTNLKAFLFVLRNLKKNIHEIVFYGGSIYDEKSESLYKNANFTSLKKIVFLEPYIATNEIFSSLLKTIN
;
A
#
# COMPACT_ATOMS: atom_id res chain seq x y z
N MET A 1 -22.24 -3.90 0.17
CA MET A 1 -21.67 -2.70 0.85
C MET A 1 -20.23 -2.54 0.32
N ILE A 2 -19.89 -1.44 -0.37
CA ILE A 2 -18.55 -1.26 -0.98
C ILE A 2 -17.80 -0.18 -0.16
N HIS A 3 -16.62 -0.55 0.33
CA HIS A 3 -15.85 0.20 1.33
C HIS A 3 -14.99 1.31 0.69
N PRO A 4 -14.78 2.48 1.33
CA PRO A 4 -13.99 3.61 0.80
C PRO A 4 -12.54 3.30 0.39
N PHE A 5 -12.00 2.13 0.73
CA PHE A 5 -10.63 1.72 0.36
C PHE A 5 -10.53 1.05 -1.01
N PHE A 6 -11.67 0.70 -1.59
CA PHE A 6 -11.79 0.19 -2.96
C PHE A 6 -12.44 1.29 -3.80
N PRO A 7 -11.69 1.92 -4.72
CA PRO A 7 -12.22 3.03 -5.48
C PRO A 7 -13.39 2.55 -6.34
N LYS A 8 -14.52 3.27 -6.27
CA LYS A 8 -15.55 3.18 -7.30
C LYS A 8 -14.97 3.78 -8.59
N LYS A 9 -15.61 3.47 -9.73
CA LYS A 9 -15.24 4.03 -11.04
C LYS A 9 -15.20 5.57 -11.01
N GLU A 10 -15.85 6.21 -10.04
CA GLU A 10 -15.84 7.65 -9.82
C GLU A 10 -15.52 7.98 -8.34
N THR A 11 -14.78 9.07 -8.15
CA THR A 11 -14.62 9.88 -6.91
C THR A 11 -13.63 9.44 -5.82
N SER A 12 -12.38 9.87 -5.95
CA SER A 12 -11.71 10.63 -4.87
C SER A 12 -10.89 11.78 -5.50
N TYR A 13 -10.80 12.91 -4.79
CA TYR A 13 -10.21 14.16 -5.32
C TYR A 13 -8.71 14.02 -5.64
N ASP A 14 -7.97 13.26 -4.81
CA ASP A 14 -6.57 12.93 -5.07
C ASP A 14 -6.39 12.04 -6.31
N PHE A 15 -7.36 11.17 -6.60
CA PHE A 15 -7.26 10.21 -7.71
C PHE A 15 -7.35 10.83 -9.10
N LYS A 16 -8.02 12.00 -9.26
CA LYS A 16 -8.08 12.69 -10.57
C LYS A 16 -6.69 13.08 -11.08
N ARG A 17 -5.72 13.35 -10.19
CA ARG A 17 -4.32 13.60 -10.57
C ARG A 17 -3.58 12.35 -11.04
N PHE A 18 -4.08 11.16 -10.71
CA PHE A 18 -3.41 9.88 -10.96
C PHE A 18 -4.23 8.93 -11.84
N GLU A 19 -5.24 9.46 -12.53
CA GLU A 19 -6.13 8.70 -13.40
C GLU A 19 -5.37 8.04 -14.57
N CYS A 20 -4.19 8.56 -14.91
CA CYS A 20 -3.26 8.01 -15.90
C CYS A 20 -2.35 6.89 -15.38
N LEU A 21 -2.18 6.72 -14.06
CA LEU A 21 -1.35 5.65 -13.48
C LEU A 21 -2.12 4.36 -13.28
N TYR A 22 -3.41 4.47 -12.94
CA TYR A 22 -4.31 3.34 -12.84
C TYR A 22 -5.05 3.20 -14.17
N ASN A 23 -4.60 2.28 -15.02
CA ASN A 23 -5.43 1.82 -16.15
C ASN A 23 -6.82 1.37 -15.65
N TYR A 24 -7.79 1.24 -16.56
CA TYR A 24 -9.22 0.94 -16.36
C TYR A 24 -9.63 -0.10 -15.29
N ASP A 25 -8.70 -0.83 -14.68
CA ASP A 25 -8.89 -1.91 -13.70
C ASP A 25 -8.90 -1.43 -12.23
N ARG A 26 -9.57 -0.29 -11.99
CA ARG A 26 -9.68 0.42 -10.69
C ARG A 26 -10.19 -0.45 -9.54
N LYS A 27 -11.01 -1.46 -9.85
CA LYS A 27 -11.65 -2.37 -8.87
C LYS A 27 -10.66 -3.25 -8.10
N HIS A 28 -9.42 -3.37 -8.59
CA HIS A 28 -8.36 -4.19 -7.96
C HIS A 28 -7.33 -3.36 -7.20
N THR A 29 -7.60 -2.07 -6.98
CA THR A 29 -6.72 -1.19 -6.21
C THR A 29 -7.14 -1.16 -4.74
N LEU A 30 -6.18 -1.41 -3.84
CA LEU A 30 -6.34 -1.12 -2.42
C LEU A 30 -5.66 0.21 -2.10
N ILE A 31 -6.44 1.16 -1.59
CA ILE A 31 -5.94 2.46 -1.12
C ILE A 31 -5.72 2.38 0.39
N VAL A 32 -4.48 2.59 0.80
CA VAL A 32 -4.08 2.74 2.20
C VAL A 32 -3.77 4.23 2.41
N ASN A 33 -4.61 4.90 3.18
CA ASN A 33 -4.54 6.33 3.50
C ASN A 33 -4.95 6.54 4.98
N ASP A 34 -5.15 7.78 5.42
CA ASP A 34 -5.54 8.06 6.81
C ASP A 34 -6.91 7.46 7.19
N TYR A 35 -7.87 7.41 6.26
CA TYR A 35 -9.13 6.72 6.49
C TYR A 35 -8.93 5.21 6.70
N PHE A 36 -8.03 4.59 5.92
CA PHE A 36 -7.69 3.19 6.10
C PHE A 36 -7.04 2.98 7.45
N ASN A 37 -6.12 3.87 7.84
CA ASN A 37 -5.46 3.79 9.13
C ASN A 37 -6.47 3.86 10.29
N PHE A 38 -7.44 4.76 10.21
CA PHE A 38 -8.51 4.88 11.20
C PHE A 38 -9.33 3.59 11.29
N PHE A 39 -9.78 3.05 10.15
CA PHE A 39 -10.48 1.76 10.12
C PHE A 39 -9.62 0.62 10.69
N PHE A 40 -8.33 0.60 10.34
CA PHE A 40 -7.40 -0.40 10.80
C PHE A 40 -7.27 -0.36 12.33
N SER A 41 -7.05 0.83 12.91
CA SER A 41 -6.95 0.98 14.37
C SER A 41 -8.24 0.63 15.08
N GLU A 42 -9.39 1.03 14.53
CA GLU A 42 -10.68 0.84 15.21
C GLU A 42 -11.28 -0.55 15.04
N LYS A 43 -10.99 -1.25 13.94
CA LYS A 43 -11.71 -2.48 13.54
C LYS A 43 -10.80 -3.68 13.35
N VAL A 44 -9.54 -3.47 12.98
CA VAL A 44 -8.61 -4.56 12.63
C VAL A 44 -7.63 -4.84 13.76
N ASP A 45 -6.96 -3.82 14.29
CA ASP A 45 -5.85 -3.91 15.24
C ASP A 45 -6.29 -4.17 16.69
N LEU A 46 -7.55 -4.57 16.91
CA LEU A 46 -8.12 -4.77 18.23
C LEU A 46 -7.61 -6.03 18.94
N ASN A 47 -7.56 -7.16 18.24
CA ASN A 47 -7.11 -8.43 18.80
C ASN A 47 -6.60 -9.39 17.72
N ARG A 48 -6.07 -10.54 18.15
CA ARG A 48 -5.51 -11.55 17.23
C ARG A 48 -6.56 -12.10 16.24
N LYS A 49 -7.81 -12.26 16.68
CA LYS A 49 -8.89 -12.81 15.85
C LYS A 49 -9.24 -11.87 14.70
N THR A 50 -9.43 -10.58 14.99
CA THR A 50 -9.75 -9.56 13.97
C THR A 50 -8.62 -9.38 12.97
N LYS A 51 -7.37 -9.36 13.44
CA LYS A 51 -6.17 -9.34 12.57
C LYS A 51 -6.14 -10.52 11.62
N ASN A 52 -6.29 -11.74 12.15
CA ASN A 52 -6.26 -12.96 11.33
C ASN A 52 -7.37 -12.97 10.28
N LEU A 53 -8.59 -12.56 10.65
CA LEU A 53 -9.70 -12.47 9.72
C LEU A 53 -9.41 -11.46 8.60
N PHE A 54 -8.85 -10.31 8.96
CA PHE A 54 -8.48 -9.29 7.98
C PHE A 54 -7.34 -9.76 7.07
N ILE A 55 -6.37 -10.54 7.57
CA ILE A 55 -5.32 -11.16 6.73
C ILE A 55 -5.94 -12.12 5.70
N ILE A 56 -6.92 -12.93 6.11
CA ILE A 56 -7.64 -13.82 5.19
C ILE A 56 -8.35 -12.98 4.12
N LEU A 57 -9.14 -12.00 4.53
CA LEU A 57 -9.85 -11.11 3.61
C LEU A 57 -8.88 -10.42 2.64
N LEU A 58 -7.79 -9.86 3.16
CA LEU A 58 -6.76 -9.18 2.39
C LEU A 58 -6.19 -10.08 1.30
N ASN A 59 -6.05 -11.38 1.55
CA ASN A 59 -5.51 -12.34 0.57
C ASN A 59 -6.58 -12.95 -0.35
N THR A 60 -7.86 -12.95 0.03
CA THR A 60 -8.97 -13.43 -0.81
C THR A 60 -9.39 -12.43 -1.89
N LEU A 61 -9.29 -11.13 -1.62
CA LEU A 61 -9.68 -10.11 -2.59
C LEU A 61 -8.80 -10.14 -3.84
N ASP A 62 -9.33 -9.85 -5.02
CA ASP A 62 -8.50 -9.71 -6.22
C ASP A 62 -7.85 -8.32 -6.22
N ILE A 63 -6.73 -8.17 -5.48
CA ILE A 63 -5.97 -6.92 -5.38
C ILE A 63 -4.73 -7.07 -6.25
N LYS A 64 -4.58 -6.17 -7.22
CA LYS A 64 -3.45 -6.12 -8.16
C LYS A 64 -2.59 -4.87 -7.96
N TYR A 65 -3.14 -3.83 -7.35
CA TYR A 65 -2.51 -2.53 -7.20
C TYR A 65 -2.61 -2.04 -5.75
N LEU A 66 -1.52 -1.50 -5.22
CA LEU A 66 -1.49 -0.84 -3.91
C LEU A 66 -1.24 0.65 -4.12
N HIS A 67 -2.10 1.49 -3.56
CA HIS A 67 -1.89 2.93 -3.48
C HIS A 67 -1.66 3.33 -2.03
N MET A 68 -0.47 3.80 -1.73
CA MET A 68 -0.04 4.21 -0.40
C MET A 68 0.03 5.74 -0.33
N SER A 69 -1.03 6.38 0.18
CA SER A 69 -1.18 7.83 0.19
C SER A 69 -0.77 8.45 1.53
N PHE A 70 -0.02 9.55 1.48
CA PHE A 70 0.37 10.39 2.62
C PHE A 70 0.95 9.61 3.80
N VAL A 71 1.78 8.61 3.48
CA VAL A 71 2.31 7.71 4.51
C VAL A 71 3.31 8.44 5.40
N ASN A 72 2.96 8.64 6.66
CA ASN A 72 3.77 9.27 7.70
C ASN A 72 3.94 8.31 8.90
N ARG A 73 4.55 8.77 10.00
CA ARG A 73 4.74 7.94 11.20
C ARG A 73 3.44 7.47 11.84
N THR A 74 2.40 8.30 11.81
CA THR A 74 1.11 8.05 12.46
C THR A 74 0.35 6.90 11.83
N ASN A 75 0.47 6.74 10.51
CA ASN A 75 -0.25 5.73 9.77
C ASN A 75 0.62 4.52 9.39
N LEU A 76 1.95 4.61 9.54
CA LEU A 76 2.96 3.59 9.21
C LEU A 76 2.58 2.15 9.62
N LYS A 77 1.99 1.98 10.80
CA LYS A 77 1.62 0.65 11.32
C LYS A 77 0.65 -0.09 10.39
N ALA A 78 -0.39 0.59 9.90
CA ALA A 78 -1.36 0.00 8.99
C ALA A 78 -0.72 -0.36 7.63
N PHE A 79 0.16 0.50 7.12
CA PHE A 79 0.91 0.26 5.89
C PHE A 79 1.81 -0.97 6.00
N LEU A 80 2.65 -1.03 7.04
CA LEU A 80 3.53 -2.16 7.28
C LEU A 80 2.74 -3.46 7.49
N PHE A 81 1.57 -3.38 8.13
CA PHE A 81 0.69 -4.53 8.27
C PHE A 81 0.24 -5.07 6.92
N VAL A 82 -0.26 -4.21 6.03
CA VAL A 82 -0.68 -4.62 4.67
C VAL A 82 0.50 -5.22 3.92
N LEU A 83 1.64 -4.52 3.88
CA LEU A 83 2.83 -4.98 3.18
C LEU A 83 3.33 -6.33 3.70
N ARG A 84 3.36 -6.58 5.01
CA ARG A 84 3.89 -7.84 5.58
C ARG A 84 2.95 -9.04 5.41
N ASN A 85 1.65 -8.81 5.28
CA ASN A 85 0.65 -9.89 5.30
C ASN A 85 0.04 -10.20 3.93
N LEU A 86 0.40 -9.44 2.90
CA LEU A 86 0.02 -9.71 1.52
C LEU A 86 0.89 -10.84 0.97
N LYS A 87 0.26 -11.97 0.68
CA LYS A 87 0.90 -13.22 0.22
C LYS A 87 0.59 -13.56 -1.24
N LYS A 88 0.19 -12.55 -2.02
CA LYS A 88 -0.19 -12.69 -3.42
C LYS A 88 0.59 -11.69 -4.27
N ASN A 89 0.71 -12.00 -5.55
CA ASN A 89 1.39 -11.14 -6.50
C ASN A 89 0.68 -9.80 -6.61
N ILE A 90 1.45 -8.73 -6.50
CA ILE A 90 1.01 -7.36 -6.77
C ILE A 90 1.76 -6.89 -8.00
N HIS A 91 1.03 -6.27 -8.93
CA HIS A 91 1.63 -5.75 -10.15
C HIS A 91 2.37 -4.45 -9.89
N GLU A 92 1.76 -3.55 -9.12
CA GLU A 92 2.32 -2.21 -8.90
C GLU A 92 1.98 -1.67 -7.51
N ILE A 93 2.97 -1.00 -6.91
CA ILE A 93 2.82 -0.23 -5.68
C ILE A 93 3.13 1.22 -6.01
N VAL A 94 2.23 2.12 -5.62
CA VAL A 94 2.40 3.57 -5.75
C VAL A 94 2.48 4.18 -4.37
N PHE A 95 3.51 4.99 -4.13
CA PHE A 95 3.66 5.83 -2.95
C PHE A 95 3.40 7.28 -3.36
N TYR A 96 2.45 7.96 -2.71
CA TYR A 96 2.09 9.35 -3.01
C TYR A 96 2.18 10.21 -1.75
N GLY A 97 2.87 11.36 -1.83
CA GLY A 97 2.90 12.39 -0.79
C GLY A 97 3.36 11.88 0.59
N GLY A 98 4.04 10.73 0.60
CA GLY A 98 4.43 10.01 1.80
C GLY A 98 5.94 10.05 2.00
N SER A 99 6.36 10.04 3.26
CA SER A 99 7.77 10.04 3.60
C SER A 99 8.36 8.64 3.42
N ILE A 100 9.40 8.45 2.63
CA ILE A 100 10.06 7.14 2.53
C ILE A 100 11.05 7.02 3.69
N TYR A 101 10.88 5.98 4.52
CA TYR A 101 11.74 5.67 5.65
C TYR A 101 12.29 4.25 5.53
N ASP A 102 13.42 3.99 6.17
CA ASP A 102 14.12 2.71 6.13
C ASP A 102 13.24 1.51 6.52
N GLU A 103 12.37 1.63 7.52
CA GLU A 103 11.42 0.56 7.88
C GLU A 103 10.44 0.19 6.74
N LYS A 104 10.05 1.17 5.91
CA LYS A 104 9.20 0.91 4.73
C LYS A 104 10.00 0.16 3.67
N SER A 105 11.21 0.64 3.38
CA SER A 105 12.13 0.04 2.42
C SER A 105 12.49 -1.40 2.82
N GLU A 106 12.76 -1.64 4.10
CA GLU A 106 13.03 -2.97 4.65
C GLU A 106 11.82 -3.90 4.54
N SER A 107 10.61 -3.41 4.80
CA SER A 107 9.39 -4.22 4.66
C SER A 107 9.08 -4.59 3.21
N LEU A 108 9.40 -3.71 2.26
CA LEU A 108 9.31 -3.99 0.83
C LEU A 108 10.36 -5.04 0.43
N TYR A 109 11.60 -4.85 0.86
CA TYR A 109 12.72 -5.74 0.56
C TYR A 109 12.54 -7.16 1.14
N LYS A 110 12.01 -7.26 2.36
CA LYS A 110 11.83 -8.55 3.06
C LYS A 110 10.61 -9.34 2.60
N ASN A 111 9.62 -8.72 1.95
CA ASN A 111 8.47 -9.47 1.46
C ASN A 111 8.82 -10.15 0.14
N ALA A 112 9.09 -11.46 0.21
CA ALA A 112 9.41 -12.30 -0.94
C ALA A 112 8.34 -12.25 -2.06
N ASN A 113 7.07 -11.93 -1.74
CA ASN A 113 5.99 -11.82 -2.73
C ASN A 113 6.08 -10.54 -3.58
N PHE A 114 7.01 -9.64 -3.25
CA PHE A 114 7.31 -8.44 -4.01
C PHE A 114 8.47 -8.60 -4.98
N THR A 115 9.08 -9.79 -5.04
CA THR A 115 10.06 -10.15 -6.10
C THR A 115 9.44 -10.19 -7.50
N SER A 116 8.12 -10.36 -7.59
CA SER A 116 7.34 -10.33 -8.84
C SER A 116 6.69 -8.97 -9.14
N LEU A 117 7.03 -7.93 -8.35
CA LEU A 117 6.56 -6.57 -8.63
C LEU A 117 7.02 -6.14 -10.01
N LYS A 118 6.08 -5.74 -10.86
CA LYS A 118 6.41 -5.19 -12.17
C LYS A 118 6.89 -3.76 -12.05
N LYS A 119 6.43 -3.04 -11.02
CA LYS A 119 6.65 -1.59 -10.92
C LYS A 119 6.48 -1.07 -9.49
N ILE A 120 7.36 -0.17 -9.07
CA ILE A 120 7.18 0.68 -7.90
C ILE A 120 7.25 2.14 -8.36
N VAL A 121 6.28 2.96 -7.95
CA VAL A 121 6.20 4.36 -8.33
C VAL A 121 6.21 5.23 -7.09
N PHE A 122 7.02 6.28 -7.12
CA PHE A 122 7.06 7.32 -6.09
C PHE A 122 6.60 8.65 -6.71
N LEU A 123 5.57 9.24 -6.13
CA LEU A 123 4.97 10.49 -6.59
C LEU A 123 5.01 11.50 -5.46
N GLU A 124 5.58 12.67 -5.74
CA GLU A 124 5.83 13.71 -4.74
C GLU A 124 6.43 13.12 -3.44
N PRO A 125 7.48 12.26 -3.53
CA PRO A 125 8.00 11.62 -2.35
C PRO A 125 8.70 12.64 -1.46
N TYR A 126 8.53 12.50 -0.15
CA TYR A 126 9.44 13.12 0.81
C TYR A 126 10.49 12.08 1.22
N ILE A 127 11.67 12.15 0.63
CA ILE A 127 12.74 11.16 0.89
C ILE A 127 13.52 11.62 2.11
N ALA A 128 13.40 10.88 3.22
CA ALA A 128 14.10 11.17 4.46
C ALA A 128 15.30 10.24 4.71
N THR A 129 15.55 9.23 3.87
CA THR A 129 16.64 8.25 4.07
C THR A 129 17.44 7.92 2.79
N ASN A 130 18.74 7.63 2.96
CA ASN A 130 19.73 7.58 1.85
C ASN A 130 20.27 6.19 1.48
N GLU A 131 20.26 5.17 2.35
CA GLU A 131 21.01 3.91 2.09
C GLU A 131 20.15 2.69 1.70
N ILE A 132 19.13 2.34 2.50
CA ILE A 132 18.30 1.16 2.24
C ILE A 132 17.41 1.37 1.02
N PHE A 133 16.88 2.58 0.85
CA PHE A 133 16.11 2.95 -0.33
C PHE A 133 16.95 2.85 -1.62
N SER A 134 18.19 3.34 -1.58
CA SER A 134 19.13 3.23 -2.69
C SER A 134 19.47 1.78 -3.03
N SER A 135 19.56 0.90 -2.01
CA SER A 135 19.75 -0.54 -2.22
C SER A 135 18.52 -1.21 -2.83
N LEU A 136 17.29 -0.86 -2.40
CA LEU A 136 16.05 -1.37 -2.99
C LEU A 136 15.95 -1.01 -4.49
N LEU A 137 16.30 0.22 -4.86
CA LEU A 137 16.29 0.66 -6.27
C LEU A 137 17.26 -0.12 -7.16
N LYS A 138 18.41 -0.55 -6.61
CA LYS A 138 19.41 -1.34 -7.34
C LYS A 138 18.99 -2.79 -7.61
N THR A 139 18.03 -3.32 -6.86
CA THR A 139 17.57 -4.72 -7.01
C THR A 139 16.38 -4.85 -7.95
N ILE A 140 15.69 -3.75 -8.23
CA ILE A 140 14.51 -3.69 -9.11
C ILE A 140 14.92 -3.34 -10.56
N ASN A 141 16.10 -2.76 -10.75
CA ASN A 141 16.77 -2.57 -12.05
C ASN A 141 17.75 -3.73 -12.33
#